data_AF-A0A3S1JG42-F1
#
_entry.id   AF-A0A3S1JG42-F1
#
_cell.length_a   1.000
_cell.length_b   1.000
_cell.length_c   1.000
_cell.angle_alpha   90.00
_cell.angle_beta   90.00
_cell.angle_gamma   90.00
#
_symmetry.space_group_name_H-M   'P 1'
#
loop_
_entity.id
_entity.type
_entity.pdbx_description
1 polymer ?
#
loop_
_entity_poly.entity_id
_entity_poly.type
_entity_poly.pdbx_seq_one_letter_code
_entity_poly.pdbx_strand_id
1 'polypeptide(L)' 'TANESCPIWPGHPMTALWSIPDPAKADGTEAELHLAFADAYRMLNNRISLFTNLRVDALDHLALQQHLDAIGRDTAKPN' A
#
# COMPACT_ATOMS: atom_id res chain seq x y z
N THR A 1 -4.45 -13.29 -2.41
CA THR A 1 -4.36 -13.41 -3.88
C THR A 1 -3.81 -12.11 -4.45
N ALA A 2 -2.70 -12.16 -5.19
CA ALA A 2 -2.05 -10.99 -5.78
C ALA A 2 -2.07 -11.14 -7.31
N ASN A 3 -3.27 -11.13 -7.90
CA ASN A 3 -3.50 -10.97 -9.34
C ASN A 3 -5.01 -10.88 -9.70
N GLU A 4 -5.87 -10.48 -8.76
CA GLU A 4 -7.29 -10.33 -9.07
C GLU A 4 -7.46 -9.13 -9.99
N SER A 5 -8.13 -9.34 -11.12
CA SER A 5 -8.50 -8.25 -12.03
C SER A 5 -9.23 -7.19 -11.22
N CYS A 6 -8.79 -5.93 -11.32
CA CYS A 6 -9.46 -4.83 -10.62
C CYS A 6 -10.95 -4.86 -10.96
N PRO A 7 -11.85 -4.69 -9.97
CA PRO A 7 -13.28 -4.64 -10.23
C PRO A 7 -13.61 -3.48 -11.19
N ILE A 8 -14.60 -3.69 -12.06
CA ILE A 8 -15.05 -2.65 -12.98
C ILE A 8 -15.83 -1.60 -12.19
N TRP A 9 -15.30 -0.39 -12.14
CA TRP A 9 -15.96 0.75 -11.52
C TRP A 9 -16.57 1.67 -12.59
N PRO A 10 -17.89 1.93 -12.56
CA PRO A 10 -18.50 2.91 -13.47
C PRO A 10 -17.95 4.31 -13.19
N GLY A 11 -17.70 5.10 -14.25
CA GLY A 11 -17.29 6.51 -14.13
C GLY A 11 -15.78 6.78 -14.08
N HIS A 12 -14.92 5.79 -14.39
CA HIS A 12 -13.45 5.93 -14.40
C HIS A 12 -12.90 6.57 -13.12
N PRO A 13 -13.07 5.94 -11.95
CA PRO A 13 -12.50 6.48 -10.73
C PRO A 13 -10.97 6.51 -10.81
N MET A 14 -10.38 7.43 -10.03
CA MET A 14 -8.96 7.40 -9.74
C MET A 14 -8.62 6.12 -8.97
N THR A 15 -7.55 5.43 -9.36
CA THR A 15 -7.14 4.16 -8.74
C THR A 15 -5.66 4.17 -8.37
N ALA A 16 -5.31 3.44 -7.31
CA ALA A 16 -3.93 3.15 -6.93
C ALA A 16 -3.88 1.76 -6.30
N LEU A 17 -2.78 1.04 -6.51
CA LEU A 17 -2.55 -0.30 -5.96
C LEU A 17 -1.34 -0.27 -5.01
N TRP A 18 -1.56 -0.62 -3.75
CA TRP A 18 -0.51 -0.65 -2.73
C TRP A 18 -0.24 -2.07 -2.25
N SER A 19 0.56 -2.82 -3.01
CA SER A 19 0.92 -4.20 -2.68
C SER A 19 1.85 -4.29 -1.47
N ILE A 20 1.59 -5.20 -0.54
CA ILE A 20 2.48 -5.57 0.57
C ILE A 20 2.86 -7.05 0.44
N PRO A 21 4.02 -7.48 0.96
CA PRO A 21 4.34 -8.89 1.11
C PRO A 21 3.26 -9.60 1.93
N ASP A 22 2.94 -10.84 1.56
CA ASP A 22 1.98 -11.67 2.28
C ASP A 22 2.68 -12.33 3.48
N PRO A 23 2.42 -11.89 4.73
CA PRO A 23 3.12 -12.42 5.89
C PRO A 23 2.78 -13.88 6.17
N ALA A 24 1.65 -14.40 5.65
CA ALA A 24 1.26 -15.80 5.81
C ALA A 24 2.09 -16.75 4.91
N LYS A 25 2.87 -16.20 3.97
CA LYS A 25 3.82 -16.95 3.16
C LYS A 25 5.26 -16.88 3.67
N ALA A 26 5.49 -16.25 4.83
CA ALA A 26 6.80 -16.25 5.45
C ALA A 26 7.12 -17.65 6.00
N ASP A 27 8.38 -18.05 5.88
CA ASP A 27 8.93 -19.28 6.41
C ASP A 27 10.12 -18.96 7.32
N GLY A 28 10.43 -19.83 8.28
CA GLY A 28 11.58 -19.67 9.17
C GLY A 28 11.25 -19.91 10.64
N THR A 29 12.04 -19.31 11.52
CA THR A 29 11.86 -19.31 12.97
C THR A 29 10.62 -18.51 13.38
N GLU A 30 10.09 -18.76 14.58
CA GLU A 30 8.98 -17.95 15.11
C GLU A 30 9.29 -16.44 15.13
N ALA A 31 10.56 -16.07 15.35
CA ALA A 31 10.99 -14.68 15.31
C ALA A 31 10.87 -14.08 13.90
N GLU A 32 11.26 -14.83 12.87
CA GLU A 32 11.14 -14.40 11.47
C GLU A 32 9.69 -14.31 11.01
N LEU A 33 8.84 -15.25 11.46
CA LEU A 33 7.39 -15.20 11.21
C LEU A 33 6.77 -13.95 11.85
N HIS A 34 7.04 -13.69 13.13
CA HIS A 34 6.54 -12.49 13.80
C HIS A 34 7.05 -11.20 13.15
N LEU A 35 8.31 -11.19 12.71
CA LEU A 35 8.88 -10.04 11.99
C LEU A 35 8.12 -9.77 10.68
N ALA A 36 7.81 -10.82 9.89
CA ALA A 36 7.05 -10.66 8.65
C ALA A 36 5.66 -10.05 8.88
N PHE A 37 4.95 -10.47 9.93
CA PHE A 37 3.67 -9.87 10.31
C PHE A 37 3.81 -8.42 10.78
N ALA A 38 4.81 -8.13 11.61
CA ALA A 38 5.08 -6.78 12.09
C ALA A 38 5.41 -5.83 10.94
N ASP A 39 6.20 -6.29 9.96
CA ASP A 39 6.53 -5.51 8.77
C ASP A 39 5.32 -5.27 7.87
N ALA A 40 4.50 -6.30 7.61
CA ALA A 40 3.26 -6.14 6.85
C ALA A 40 2.32 -5.12 7.51
N TYR A 41 2.16 -5.19 8.84
CA TYR A 41 1.39 -4.21 9.61
C TYR A 41 1.98 -2.80 9.50
N ARG A 42 3.29 -2.65 9.71
CA ARG A 42 4.00 -1.36 9.60
C ARG A 42 3.79 -0.73 8.23
N MET A 43 3.96 -1.50 7.15
CA MET A 43 3.74 -1.02 5.78
C MET A 43 2.30 -0.56 5.56
N LEU A 44 1.32 -1.35 5.98
CA LEU A 44 -0.09 -1.02 5.83
C LEU A 44 -0.46 0.25 6.63
N ASN A 45 -0.03 0.32 7.89
CA ASN A 45 -0.31 1.45 8.77
C ASN A 45 0.28 2.75 8.22
N ASN A 46 1.53 2.73 7.75
CA ASN A 46 2.17 3.90 7.16
C ASN A 46 1.42 4.39 5.91
N ARG A 47 1.01 3.47 5.03
CA ARG A 47 0.31 3.82 3.79
C ARG A 47 -1.07 4.41 4.05
N ILE A 48 -1.84 3.81 4.95
CA ILE A 48 -3.14 4.35 5.38
C ILE A 48 -2.95 5.73 6.00
N SER A 49 -1.93 5.89 6.86
CA SER A 49 -1.64 7.18 7.51
C SER A 49 -1.29 8.27 6.49
N LEU A 50 -0.48 7.96 5.48
CA LEU A 50 -0.16 8.93 4.41
C LEU A 50 -1.41 9.32 3.63
N PHE A 51 -2.25 8.34 3.29
CA PHE A 51 -3.50 8.58 2.57
C PHE A 51 -4.47 9.48 3.33
N THR A 52 -4.70 9.21 4.62
CA THR A 52 -5.63 10.01 5.43
C THR A 52 -5.13 11.43 5.69
N ASN A 53 -3.82 11.69 5.54
CA ASN A 53 -3.22 13.02 5.65
C ASN A 53 -3.19 13.80 4.33
N LEU A 54 -3.62 13.21 3.20
CA LEU A 54 -3.68 13.94 1.93
C LEU A 54 -4.76 15.03 1.97
N ARG A 55 -4.36 16.25 1.61
CA ARG A 55 -5.30 17.36 1.38
C ARG A 55 -5.92 17.27 -0.01
N VAL A 56 -6.89 16.38 -0.17
CA VAL A 56 -7.54 16.08 -1.46
C VAL A 56 -8.18 17.34 -2.08
N ASP A 57 -8.67 18.26 -1.26
CA ASP A 57 -9.29 19.52 -1.66
C ASP A 57 -8.31 20.54 -2.27
N ALA A 58 -7.02 20.40 -1.97
CA ALA A 58 -5.98 21.33 -2.38
C ALA A 58 -5.14 20.83 -3.56
N LEU A 59 -5.40 19.61 -4.06
CA LEU A 59 -4.65 18.97 -5.13
C LEU A 59 -5.49 18.91 -6.40
N ASP A 60 -4.86 19.19 -7.54
CA ASP A 60 -5.47 18.88 -8.84
C ASP A 60 -5.45 17.36 -9.12
N HIS A 61 -6.19 16.93 -10.14
CA HIS A 61 -6.37 15.52 -10.45
C HIS A 61 -5.06 14.79 -10.73
N LEU A 62 -4.11 15.44 -11.41
CA LEU A 62 -2.82 14.82 -11.75
C LEU A 62 -1.94 14.69 -10.51
N ALA A 63 -1.88 15.76 -9.70
CA ALA A 63 -1.13 15.78 -8.45
C ALA A 63 -1.67 14.73 -7.48
N LEU A 64 -2.99 14.62 -7.35
CA LEU A 64 -3.62 13.62 -6.48
C LEU A 64 -3.25 12.18 -6.93
N GLN A 65 -3.36 11.86 -8.22
CA GLN A 65 -2.94 10.55 -8.74
C GLN A 65 -1.46 10.27 -8.43
N GLN A 66 -0.57 11.24 -8.64
CA GLN A 66 0.86 11.09 -8.35
C GLN A 66 1.14 10.81 -6.87
N HIS A 67 0.39 11.46 -5.96
CA HIS A 67 0.52 11.23 -4.52
C HIS A 67 0.00 9.84 -4.13
N LEU A 68 -1.14 9.41 -4.68
CA LEU A 68 -1.66 8.06 -4.45
C LEU A 68 -0.68 6.99 -4.94
N ASP A 69 -0.08 7.16 -6.12
CA ASP A 69 0.92 6.22 -6.65
C ASP A 69 2.23 6.26 -5.85
N ALA A 70 2.58 7.39 -5.25
CA ALA A 70 3.77 7.53 -4.40
C ALA A 70 3.63 6.75 -3.09
N ILE A 71 2.44 6.71 -2.48
CA ILE A 71 2.18 5.94 -1.23
C ILE A 71 2.54 4.46 -1.40
N GLY A 72 2.29 3.88 -2.58
CA GLY A 72 2.63 2.48 -2.87
C GLY A 72 4.13 2.21 -3.05
N ARG A 73 4.90 3.24 -3.42
CA ARG A 73 6.35 3.15 -3.71
C ARG A 73 7.23 3.31 -2.47
N ASP A 74 6.66 3.74 -1.34
CA ASP A 74 7.37 3.82 -0.06
C ASP A 74 7.53 2.42 0.55
N THR A 75 8.32 1.59 -0.12
CA THR A 75 8.85 0.35 0.42
C THR A 75 10.19 0.71 1.05
N ALA A 76 10.17 0.92 2.37
CA ALA A 76 11.40 0.95 3.17
C ALA A 76 12.25 -0.27 2.78
N LYS A 77 13.31 0.00 2.02
CA LYS A 77 14.27 -1.00 1.57
C LYS A 77 14.93 -1.57 2.83
N PRO A 78 14.81 -2.88 3.13
CA PRO A 78 15.65 -3.46 4.16
C PRO A 78 17.09 -3.47 3.60
N ASN A 79 17.99 -2.79 4.31
CA ASN A 79 19.43 -2.87 4.08
C ASN A 79 19.96 -4.20 4.62
#